data_AF-A0A7S0ZIH0-F1
#
_entry.id   AF-A0A7S0ZIH0-F1
#
_cell.length_a   1.000
_cell.length_b   1.000
_cell.length_c   1.000
_cell.angle_alpha   90.00
_cell.angle_beta   90.00
_cell.angle_gamma   90.00
#
_symmetry.space_group_name_H-M   'P 1'
#
loop_
_entity.id
_entity.type
_entity.pdbx_description
1 polymer ?
#
loop_
_entity_poly.entity_id
_entity_poly.type
_entity_poly.pdbx_seq_one_letter_code
_entity_poly.pdbx_strand_id
1 'polypeptide(L)'
;MARTKKSARKRFREHDDQGRSSNNNNNKQQRPNNNQQRPLLNENLAEGRVEALEVRVKELEESIKLFATLHKYEHLYVFSYRSSKLASYLNFVKKWNADSFCFPVEPNDTKYLHFIRQTLGFEKDNEIATELHRVTNVLAKPRNGILLTNHDDAEVRASFGKDVISDYASAGFDVSEAVVIQNGHLVKPEDSDAELLCTELLEAGVSAKVLESGHIEVLEDFILCEKGNSLSEKSAELARKLDIKLVPNSIELLCHWTRNKHFEEIKLNEVE
;
A
#
# COMPACT_ATOMS: atom_id res chain seq x y z
N MET A 1 -10.42 -63.05 6.21
CA MET A 1 -9.23 -63.94 6.29
C MET A 1 -8.43 -63.56 7.52
N ALA A 2 -8.44 -64.45 8.52
CA ALA A 2 -7.72 -64.29 9.78
C ALA A 2 -6.22 -64.54 9.61
N ARG A 3 -5.37 -63.87 10.40
CA ARG A 3 -4.05 -64.39 10.79
C ARG A 3 -3.53 -63.72 12.06
N THR A 4 -3.90 -64.33 13.17
CA THR A 4 -3.15 -64.41 14.43
C THR A 4 -1.72 -64.91 14.22
N LYS A 5 -0.75 -64.38 14.99
CA LYS A 5 0.46 -65.11 15.40
C LYS A 5 0.73 -64.93 16.89
N LYS A 6 0.63 -66.05 17.60
CA LYS A 6 1.13 -66.34 18.96
C LYS A 6 2.62 -66.73 18.87
N SER A 7 3.40 -66.40 19.91
CA SER A 7 4.51 -67.20 20.46
C SER A 7 4.87 -66.60 21.83
N ALA A 8 4.59 -67.17 23.01
CA ALA A 8 5.19 -68.35 23.66
C ALA A 8 6.74 -68.29 23.66
N ARG A 9 7.50 -68.47 24.76
CA ARG A 9 7.23 -69.12 26.06
C ARG A 9 8.44 -68.91 27.00
N LYS A 10 8.17 -68.89 28.32
CA LYS A 10 8.94 -69.53 29.43
C LYS A 10 10.31 -68.95 29.88
N ARG A 11 10.41 -68.60 31.18
CA ARG A 11 11.07 -69.44 32.23
C ARG A 11 10.74 -68.93 33.63
N PHE A 12 10.35 -69.87 34.49
CA PHE A 12 10.18 -69.80 35.94
C PHE A 12 11.53 -69.94 36.63
N ARG A 13 11.72 -69.31 37.79
CA ARG A 13 12.25 -69.94 39.02
C ARG A 13 12.13 -68.99 40.22
N GLU A 14 11.63 -69.55 41.30
CA GLU A 14 11.50 -69.01 42.66
C GLU A 14 12.87 -68.91 43.35
N HIS A 15 13.04 -67.98 44.31
CA HIS A 15 13.41 -68.31 45.68
C HIS A 15 13.29 -67.12 46.64
N ASP A 16 13.07 -67.48 47.90
CA ASP A 16 12.71 -66.70 49.07
C ASP A 16 13.76 -65.76 49.67
N ASP A 17 13.21 -64.86 50.48
CA ASP A 17 13.63 -64.39 51.81
C ASP A 17 14.87 -63.49 52.05
N GLN A 18 14.51 -62.36 52.68
CA GLN A 18 15.13 -61.67 53.82
C GLN A 18 16.55 -61.09 53.71
N GLY A 19 16.61 -59.75 53.83
CA GLY A 19 17.82 -59.03 54.22
C GLY A 19 17.56 -57.55 54.48
N ARG A 20 17.51 -57.18 55.77
CA ARG A 20 17.47 -55.79 56.28
C ARG A 20 18.65 -54.96 55.75
N SER A 21 18.38 -53.70 55.43
CA SER A 21 18.90 -52.51 56.14
C SER A 21 19.12 -51.32 55.20
N SER A 22 18.39 -50.25 55.51
CA SER A 22 18.80 -48.85 55.54
C SER A 22 19.74 -48.34 54.45
N ASN A 23 19.22 -47.47 53.57
CA ASN A 23 19.92 -46.22 53.32
C ASN A 23 18.94 -45.09 53.00
N ASN A 24 18.96 -44.08 53.89
CA ASN A 24 18.36 -42.77 53.71
C ASN A 24 18.93 -42.13 52.44
N ASN A 25 18.08 -41.61 51.57
CA ASN A 25 18.44 -40.45 50.76
C ASN A 25 17.24 -39.53 50.59
N ASN A 26 17.36 -38.39 51.26
CA ASN A 26 16.54 -37.20 51.09
C ASN A 26 16.50 -36.79 49.61
N ASN A 27 15.32 -36.81 49.01
CA ASN A 27 15.03 -35.97 47.85
C ASN A 27 13.68 -35.29 48.05
N LYS A 28 13.72 -34.14 48.74
CA LYS A 28 12.65 -33.15 48.68
C LYS A 28 12.63 -32.60 47.25
N GLN A 29 11.87 -33.24 46.36
CA GLN A 29 11.39 -32.58 45.15
C GLN A 29 10.40 -31.50 45.60
N GLN A 30 10.89 -30.26 45.72
CA GLN A 30 10.02 -29.09 45.77
C GLN A 30 9.21 -29.07 44.47
N ARG A 31 7.91 -29.35 44.57
CA ARG A 31 6.97 -29.06 43.48
C ARG A 31 7.00 -27.55 43.23
N PRO A 32 7.14 -27.07 41.98
CA PRO A 32 7.03 -25.64 41.71
C PRO A 32 5.65 -25.17 42.19
N ASN A 33 5.66 -24.05 42.91
CA ASN A 33 4.50 -23.52 43.62
C ASN A 33 3.49 -22.95 42.60
N ASN A 34 2.60 -23.81 42.09
CA ASN A 34 1.57 -23.50 41.09
C ASN A 34 0.60 -22.36 41.47
N ASN A 35 0.59 -21.94 42.74
CA ASN A 35 -0.28 -20.89 43.23
C ASN A 35 0.20 -19.47 42.92
N GLN A 36 1.47 -19.26 42.52
CA GLN A 36 1.96 -17.94 42.10
C GLN A 36 1.88 -17.72 40.58
N GLN A 37 1.86 -18.79 39.77
CA GLN A 37 1.74 -18.67 38.31
C GLN A 37 0.30 -18.48 37.82
N ARG A 38 -0.68 -19.07 38.50
CA ARG A 38 -2.11 -18.94 38.14
C ARG A 38 -2.68 -17.51 38.26
N PRO A 39 -2.37 -16.72 39.31
CA PRO A 39 -2.80 -15.33 39.40
C PRO A 39 -2.19 -14.48 38.27
N LEU A 40 -0.89 -14.61 38.02
CA LEU A 40 -0.17 -13.86 36.98
C LEU A 40 -0.69 -14.20 35.57
N LEU A 41 -1.00 -15.47 35.29
CA LEU A 41 -1.64 -15.86 34.03
C LEU A 41 -3.04 -15.26 33.87
N ASN A 42 -3.82 -15.21 34.96
CA ASN A 42 -5.17 -14.62 34.93
C ASN A 42 -5.14 -13.09 34.81
N GLU A 43 -4.18 -12.42 35.44
CA GLU A 43 -3.94 -10.98 35.30
C GLU A 43 -3.50 -10.64 33.87
N ASN A 44 -2.54 -11.36 33.30
CA ASN A 44 -2.13 -11.17 31.90
C ASN A 44 -3.29 -11.43 30.89
N LEU A 45 -4.14 -12.43 31.16
CA LEU A 45 -5.35 -12.66 30.36
C LEU A 45 -6.38 -11.54 30.51
N ALA A 46 -6.52 -10.96 31.71
CA ALA A 46 -7.42 -9.85 31.97
C ALA A 46 -6.91 -8.57 31.28
N GLU A 47 -5.62 -8.27 31.40
CA GLU A 47 -4.95 -7.14 30.75
C GLU A 47 -5.09 -7.22 29.23
N GLY A 48 -4.81 -8.38 28.61
CA GLY A 48 -4.99 -8.55 27.16
C GLY A 48 -6.44 -8.41 26.69
N ARG A 49 -7.42 -8.73 27.54
CA ARG A 49 -8.85 -8.49 27.22
C ARG A 49 -9.23 -7.01 27.34
N VAL A 50 -8.66 -6.29 28.31
CA VAL A 50 -8.86 -4.84 28.44
C VAL A 50 -8.27 -4.12 27.24
N GLU A 51 -7.04 -4.44 26.85
CA GLU A 51 -6.38 -3.86 25.68
C GLU A 51 -7.19 -4.11 24.39
N ALA A 52 -7.68 -5.34 24.19
CA ALA A 52 -8.53 -5.65 23.04
C ALA A 52 -9.88 -4.88 23.04
N LEU A 53 -10.47 -4.66 24.22
CA LEU A 53 -11.69 -3.86 24.35
C LEU A 53 -11.44 -2.39 24.06
N GLU A 54 -10.32 -1.83 24.53
CA GLU A 54 -9.93 -0.45 24.27
C GLU A 54 -9.74 -0.19 22.77
N VAL A 55 -9.07 -1.11 22.07
CA VAL A 55 -8.95 -1.06 20.60
C VAL A 55 -10.33 -1.06 19.94
N ARG A 56 -11.24 -1.93 20.38
CA ARG A 56 -12.57 -2.03 19.79
C ARG A 56 -13.43 -0.79 20.04
N VAL A 57 -13.34 -0.19 21.22
CA VAL A 57 -14.02 1.08 21.53
C VAL A 57 -13.52 2.18 20.58
N LYS A 58 -12.21 2.28 20.40
CA LYS A 58 -11.62 3.26 19.48
C LYS A 58 -12.10 3.07 18.03
N GLU A 59 -12.13 1.83 17.53
CA GLU A 59 -12.67 1.54 16.20
C GLU A 59 -14.14 1.94 16.06
N LEU A 60 -14.95 1.73 17.10
CA LEU A 60 -16.37 2.13 17.11
C LEU A 60 -16.52 3.65 17.10
N GLU A 61 -15.73 4.37 17.90
CA GLU A 61 -15.73 5.84 17.92
C GLU A 61 -15.36 6.42 16.54
N GLU A 62 -14.33 5.86 15.89
CA GLU A 62 -13.95 6.23 14.53
C GLU A 62 -15.06 5.91 13.53
N SER A 63 -15.72 4.75 13.67
CA SER A 63 -16.83 4.33 12.80
C SER A 63 -18.01 5.31 12.88
N ILE A 64 -18.38 5.70 14.11
CA ILE A 64 -19.44 6.68 14.38
C ILE A 64 -19.07 8.03 13.77
N LYS A 65 -17.81 8.46 13.92
CA LYS A 65 -17.32 9.70 13.34
C LYS A 65 -17.40 9.68 11.81
N LEU A 66 -16.98 8.59 11.17
CA LEU A 66 -17.08 8.42 9.72
C LEU A 66 -18.54 8.44 9.25
N PHE A 67 -19.43 7.73 9.94
CA PHE A 67 -20.87 7.76 9.66
C PHE A 67 -21.44 9.18 9.76
N ALA A 68 -21.17 9.88 10.87
CA ALA A 68 -21.60 11.25 11.07
C ALA A 68 -21.03 12.21 10.00
N THR A 69 -19.83 11.94 9.51
CA THR A 69 -19.17 12.73 8.45
C THR A 69 -19.82 12.46 7.11
N LEU A 70 -20.07 11.20 6.75
CA LEU A 70 -20.82 10.83 5.56
C LEU A 70 -22.15 11.59 5.51
N HIS A 71 -22.89 11.64 6.64
CA HIS A 71 -24.17 12.36 6.79
C HIS A 71 -24.14 13.86 6.50
N LYS A 72 -22.98 14.52 6.56
CA LYS A 72 -22.82 15.96 6.29
C LYS A 72 -22.66 16.29 4.82
N TYR A 73 -22.33 15.29 4.00
CA TYR A 73 -21.97 15.49 2.61
C TYR A 73 -22.93 14.78 1.66
N GLU A 74 -23.19 15.42 0.53
CA GLU A 74 -24.02 14.90 -0.56
C GLU A 74 -23.23 13.95 -1.46
N HIS A 75 -21.97 14.28 -1.72
CA HIS A 75 -21.10 13.55 -2.63
C HIS A 75 -19.97 12.81 -1.90
N LEU A 76 -19.69 11.59 -2.37
CA LEU A 76 -18.53 10.79 -2.02
C LEU A 76 -17.81 10.43 -3.32
N TYR A 77 -16.55 10.83 -3.43
CA TYR A 77 -15.68 10.45 -4.53
C TYR A 77 -14.60 9.50 -4.04
N VAL A 78 -14.27 8.52 -4.87
CA VAL A 78 -13.03 7.74 -4.72
C VAL A 78 -12.07 8.19 -5.80
N PHE A 79 -10.84 8.48 -5.40
CA PHE A 79 -9.78 8.84 -6.32
C PHE A 79 -8.55 7.96 -6.08
N SER A 80 -7.71 7.80 -7.09
CA SER A 80 -6.39 7.17 -7.02
C SER A 80 -5.32 8.25 -7.15
N TYR A 81 -4.23 8.13 -6.41
CA TYR A 81 -3.05 8.95 -6.66
C TYR A 81 -1.92 8.10 -7.25
N ARG A 82 -1.36 8.58 -8.36
CA ARG A 82 -0.21 7.96 -9.04
C ARG A 82 1.09 8.72 -8.78
N SER A 83 1.12 9.54 -7.73
CA SER A 83 2.29 10.34 -7.35
C SER A 83 3.41 9.54 -6.69
N SER A 84 4.66 9.85 -7.05
CA SER A 84 5.87 9.52 -6.29
C SER A 84 6.06 10.42 -5.05
N LYS A 85 5.41 11.60 -4.99
CA LYS A 85 5.66 12.64 -3.99
C LYS A 85 4.47 12.85 -3.07
N LEU A 86 4.65 12.48 -1.80
CA LEU A 86 3.69 12.74 -0.73
C LEU A 86 3.23 14.22 -0.68
N ALA A 87 4.11 15.16 -1.00
CA ALA A 87 3.80 16.59 -1.00
C ALA A 87 2.67 16.98 -1.99
N SER A 88 2.65 16.42 -3.20
CA SER A 88 1.59 16.69 -4.18
C SER A 88 0.24 16.21 -3.68
N TYR A 89 0.22 15.00 -3.11
CA TYR A 89 -0.97 14.47 -2.46
C TYR A 89 -1.45 15.32 -1.28
N LEU A 90 -0.54 15.70 -0.38
CA LEU A 90 -0.89 16.54 0.76
C LEU A 90 -1.39 17.93 0.34
N ASN A 91 -0.87 18.48 -0.76
CA ASN A 91 -1.38 19.74 -1.31
C ASN A 91 -2.80 19.59 -1.87
N PHE A 92 -3.08 18.48 -2.56
CA PHE A 92 -4.45 18.15 -2.99
C PHE A 92 -5.40 18.01 -1.80
N VAL A 93 -5.01 17.28 -0.75
CA VAL A 93 -5.80 17.14 0.48
C VAL A 93 -6.04 18.51 1.13
N LYS A 94 -4.99 19.34 1.25
CA LYS A 94 -5.10 20.70 1.82
C LYS A 94 -6.08 21.60 1.07
N LYS A 95 -6.14 21.50 -0.27
CA LYS A 95 -7.08 22.27 -1.10
C LYS A 95 -8.53 22.03 -0.67
N TRP A 96 -8.87 20.81 -0.27
CA TRP A 96 -10.24 20.41 0.06
C TRP A 96 -10.57 20.51 1.55
N ASN A 97 -9.58 20.63 2.44
CA ASN A 97 -9.78 20.56 3.89
C ASN A 97 -10.63 21.69 4.51
N ALA A 98 -10.87 22.79 3.80
CA ALA A 98 -11.66 23.91 4.33
C ALA A 98 -13.15 23.55 4.45
N ASP A 99 -13.73 23.04 3.36
CA ASP A 99 -15.18 22.84 3.23
C ASP A 99 -15.57 21.41 2.82
N SER A 100 -14.57 20.53 2.69
CA SER A 100 -14.74 19.13 2.35
C SER A 100 -13.96 18.27 3.33
N PHE A 101 -14.29 16.98 3.34
CA PHE A 101 -13.59 16.00 4.15
C PHE A 101 -12.82 15.06 3.22
N CYS A 102 -11.50 15.18 3.20
CA CYS A 102 -10.62 14.27 2.49
C CYS A 102 -9.92 13.35 3.48
N PHE A 103 -9.98 12.03 3.25
CA PHE A 103 -9.26 11.08 4.07
C PHE A 103 -7.89 10.81 3.45
N PRO A 104 -6.79 11.22 4.11
CA PRO A 104 -5.47 10.91 3.61
C PRO A 104 -5.16 9.44 3.87
N VAL A 105 -5.25 8.59 2.85
CA VAL A 105 -4.61 7.27 2.87
C VAL A 105 -3.11 7.48 2.64
N GLU A 106 -2.29 7.13 3.64
CA GLU A 106 -0.85 7.10 3.43
C GLU A 106 -0.50 6.00 2.41
N PRO A 107 0.54 6.21 1.57
CA PRO A 107 1.04 5.14 0.72
C PRO A 107 1.37 3.90 1.52
N ASN A 108 0.65 2.81 1.21
CA ASN A 108 0.76 1.48 1.81
C ASN A 108 0.07 1.31 3.18
N ASP A 109 -0.65 2.30 3.70
CA ASP A 109 -1.52 2.10 4.86
C ASP A 109 -2.86 1.47 4.44
N THR A 110 -2.95 0.16 4.62
CA THR A 110 -4.15 -0.63 4.32
C THR A 110 -5.12 -0.75 5.50
N LYS A 111 -4.70 -0.38 6.72
CA LYS A 111 -5.54 -0.47 7.93
C LYS A 111 -6.72 0.47 7.82
N TYR A 112 -6.45 1.68 7.34
CA TYR A 112 -7.47 2.69 7.15
C TYR A 112 -8.50 2.29 6.07
N LEU A 113 -8.03 1.76 4.94
CA LEU A 113 -8.90 1.21 3.90
C LEU A 113 -9.78 0.09 4.45
N HIS A 114 -9.19 -0.81 5.24
CA HIS A 114 -9.94 -1.88 5.89
C HIS A 114 -11.03 -1.35 6.82
N PHE A 115 -10.69 -0.37 7.67
CA PHE A 115 -11.62 0.28 8.59
C PHE A 115 -12.80 0.95 7.86
N ILE A 116 -12.57 1.73 6.79
CA ILE A 116 -13.67 2.33 6.02
C ILE A 116 -14.57 1.23 5.44
N ARG A 117 -13.97 0.19 4.84
CA ARG A 117 -14.73 -0.88 4.19
C ARG A 117 -15.60 -1.64 5.19
N GLN A 118 -15.09 -1.87 6.41
CA GLN A 118 -15.89 -2.44 7.51
C GLN A 118 -17.02 -1.50 7.95
N THR A 119 -16.76 -0.19 7.99
CA THR A 119 -17.74 0.79 8.46
C THR A 119 -18.87 1.06 7.46
N LEU A 120 -18.52 1.20 6.17
CA LEU A 120 -19.49 1.53 5.11
C LEU A 120 -20.18 0.28 4.54
N GLY A 121 -19.55 -0.89 4.70
CA GLY A 121 -19.96 -2.16 4.13
C GLY A 121 -19.29 -2.44 2.78
N PHE A 122 -18.96 -3.70 2.53
CA PHE A 122 -18.31 -4.20 1.31
C PHE A 122 -19.16 -5.23 0.55
N GLU A 123 -20.31 -5.59 1.11
CA GLU A 123 -21.34 -6.41 0.50
C GLU A 123 -22.68 -5.67 0.59
N LYS A 124 -23.61 -6.02 -0.32
CA LYS A 124 -24.94 -5.42 -0.34
C LYS A 124 -25.71 -5.63 0.97
N ASP A 125 -25.45 -6.75 1.66
CA ASP A 125 -26.18 -7.11 2.88
C ASP A 125 -25.65 -6.38 4.13
N ASN A 126 -24.45 -5.79 4.05
CA ASN A 126 -23.82 -5.07 5.16
C ASN A 126 -23.56 -3.58 4.87
N GLU A 127 -24.06 -3.06 3.74
CA GLU A 127 -23.91 -1.65 3.40
C GLU A 127 -24.80 -0.75 4.26
N ILE A 128 -24.25 0.37 4.70
CA ILE A 128 -25.00 1.34 5.52
C ILE A 128 -25.92 2.24 4.68
N ALA A 129 -25.73 2.28 3.37
CA ALA A 129 -26.57 2.97 2.40
C ALA A 129 -26.44 2.31 1.03
N THR A 130 -27.50 2.44 0.23
CA THR A 130 -27.62 1.81 -1.09
C THR A 130 -26.41 2.09 -1.99
N GLU A 131 -25.84 1.03 -2.56
CA GLU A 131 -24.69 1.02 -3.49
C GLU A 131 -23.33 1.43 -2.89
N LEU A 132 -23.22 1.63 -1.57
CA LEU A 132 -21.92 1.92 -0.94
C LEU A 132 -20.95 0.74 -1.00
N HIS A 133 -21.45 -0.50 -1.05
CA HIS A 133 -20.58 -1.67 -1.26
C HIS A 133 -19.76 -1.58 -2.55
N ARG A 134 -20.26 -0.85 -3.57
CA ARG A 134 -19.53 -0.64 -4.83
C ARG A 134 -18.41 0.36 -4.66
N VAL A 135 -18.66 1.45 -3.92
CA VAL A 135 -17.65 2.46 -3.54
C VAL A 135 -16.49 1.81 -2.78
N THR A 136 -16.80 1.00 -1.78
CA THR A 136 -15.79 0.34 -0.93
C THR A 136 -15.01 -0.75 -1.67
N ASN A 137 -15.59 -1.35 -2.71
CA ASN A 137 -14.88 -2.28 -3.60
C ASN A 137 -13.91 -1.55 -4.52
N VAL A 138 -14.25 -0.36 -5.03
CA VAL A 138 -13.29 0.50 -5.75
C VAL A 138 -12.16 0.93 -4.84
N LEU A 139 -12.49 1.37 -3.62
CA LEU A 139 -11.54 1.82 -2.60
C LEU A 139 -10.54 0.73 -2.14
N ALA A 140 -10.86 -0.55 -2.31
CA ALA A 140 -10.05 -1.66 -1.80
C ALA A 140 -8.61 -1.72 -2.37
N LYS A 141 -8.34 -1.01 -3.48
CA LYS A 141 -7.01 -0.96 -4.10
C LYS A 141 -6.08 -0.01 -3.31
N PRO A 142 -4.78 -0.33 -3.17
CA PRO A 142 -3.81 0.59 -2.59
C PRO A 142 -3.78 1.92 -3.33
N ARG A 143 -3.43 2.99 -2.62
CA ARG A 143 -3.34 4.37 -3.16
C ARG A 143 -4.67 5.01 -3.55
N ASN A 144 -5.79 4.39 -3.19
CA ASN A 144 -7.09 5.03 -3.31
C ASN A 144 -7.42 5.84 -2.05
N GLY A 145 -8.11 6.97 -2.21
CA GLY A 145 -8.60 7.82 -1.14
C GLY A 145 -10.05 8.23 -1.34
N ILE A 146 -10.66 8.82 -0.31
CA ILE A 146 -12.03 9.35 -0.35
C ILE A 146 -12.02 10.86 -0.20
N LEU A 147 -12.85 11.52 -1.01
CA LEU A 147 -13.26 12.91 -0.85
C LEU A 147 -14.78 12.97 -0.63
N LEU A 148 -15.19 13.49 0.52
CA LEU A 148 -16.60 13.80 0.84
C LEU A 148 -16.80 15.31 0.72
N THR A 149 -17.78 15.75 -0.05
CA THR A 149 -17.95 17.17 -0.35
C THR A 149 -19.40 17.53 -0.72
N ASN A 150 -19.73 18.82 -0.58
CA ASN A 150 -20.98 19.43 -1.06
C ASN A 150 -20.73 20.36 -2.27
N HIS A 151 -19.51 20.37 -2.80
CA HIS A 151 -19.20 21.08 -4.04
C HIS A 151 -19.88 20.40 -5.23
N ASP A 152 -20.14 21.20 -6.28
CA ASP A 152 -20.77 20.73 -7.50
C ASP A 152 -19.93 19.64 -8.19
N ASP A 153 -20.60 18.64 -8.77
CA ASP A 153 -19.93 17.50 -9.41
C ASP A 153 -19.03 17.93 -10.57
N ALA A 154 -19.43 18.92 -11.37
CA ALA A 154 -18.59 19.42 -12.46
C ALA A 154 -17.35 20.15 -11.94
N GLU A 155 -17.47 20.91 -10.83
CA GLU A 155 -16.34 21.55 -10.16
C GLU A 155 -15.34 20.51 -9.65
N VAL A 156 -15.83 19.49 -8.96
CA VAL A 156 -15.01 18.43 -8.39
C VAL A 156 -14.31 17.66 -9.50
N ARG A 157 -15.02 17.19 -10.52
CA ARG A 157 -14.43 16.48 -11.67
C ARG A 157 -13.39 17.32 -12.40
N ALA A 158 -13.68 18.60 -12.60
CA ALA A 158 -12.73 19.52 -13.22
C ALA A 158 -11.48 19.74 -12.37
N SER A 159 -11.45 19.37 -11.09
CA SER A 159 -10.26 19.49 -10.25
C SER A 159 -9.26 18.33 -10.42
N PHE A 160 -9.72 17.18 -10.92
CA PHE A 160 -8.90 15.99 -11.14
C PHE A 160 -8.28 15.99 -12.55
N GLY A 161 -7.14 15.31 -12.72
CA GLY A 161 -6.46 15.19 -14.02
C GLY A 161 -5.74 16.45 -14.54
N LYS A 162 -5.81 17.59 -13.82
CA LYS A 162 -5.19 18.86 -14.27
C LYS A 162 -3.69 18.98 -13.98
N ASP A 163 -3.20 18.30 -12.94
CA ASP A 163 -1.82 18.45 -12.48
C ASP A 163 -0.98 17.22 -12.85
N VAL A 164 -0.75 16.94 -14.13
CA VAL A 164 0.25 15.94 -14.52
C VAL A 164 1.64 16.56 -14.37
N ILE A 165 2.12 16.67 -13.13
CA ILE A 165 3.52 17.02 -12.88
C ILE A 165 4.34 15.75 -13.11
N SER A 166 4.75 15.48 -14.33
CA SER A 166 5.61 14.33 -14.60
C SER A 166 6.84 14.36 -13.67
N ASP A 167 7.23 13.23 -13.09
CA ASP A 167 8.43 13.08 -12.25
C ASP A 167 9.41 12.05 -12.85
N TYR A 168 10.65 12.05 -12.37
CA TYR A 168 11.63 11.07 -12.81
C TYR A 168 11.26 9.67 -12.33
N ALA A 169 11.26 8.70 -13.24
CA ALA A 169 11.07 7.31 -12.89
C ALA A 169 12.32 6.72 -12.24
N SER A 170 12.12 5.85 -11.25
CA SER A 170 13.18 5.07 -10.63
C SER A 170 13.38 3.74 -11.38
N ALA A 171 14.52 3.09 -11.14
CA ALA A 171 14.75 1.72 -11.59
C ALA A 171 13.59 0.81 -11.13
N GLY A 172 13.16 -0.10 -12.01
CA GLY A 172 12.01 -0.98 -11.79
C GLY A 172 10.64 -0.35 -12.06
N PHE A 173 10.56 0.90 -12.53
CA PHE A 173 9.30 1.48 -12.99
C PHE A 173 8.88 0.85 -14.33
N ASP A 174 7.66 0.29 -14.35
CA ASP A 174 7.09 -0.33 -15.54
C ASP A 174 6.62 0.73 -16.53
N VAL A 175 7.10 0.64 -17.77
CA VAL A 175 6.79 1.60 -18.81
C VAL A 175 5.65 1.08 -19.67
N SER A 176 4.54 1.83 -19.74
CA SER A 176 3.34 1.44 -20.50
C SER A 176 3.52 1.55 -22.01
N GLU A 177 4.43 2.41 -22.48
CA GLU A 177 4.78 2.63 -23.88
C GLU A 177 6.30 2.71 -24.05
N ALA A 178 6.82 2.54 -25.26
CA ALA A 178 8.26 2.69 -25.48
C ALA A 178 8.70 4.13 -25.22
N VAL A 179 9.78 4.31 -24.46
CA VAL A 179 10.37 5.64 -24.21
C VAL A 179 11.50 5.84 -25.19
N VAL A 180 11.27 6.73 -26.15
CA VAL A 180 12.21 7.09 -27.20
C VAL A 180 12.63 8.54 -27.01
N ILE A 181 13.94 8.75 -26.98
CA ILE A 181 14.56 10.06 -27.02
C ILE A 181 14.67 10.42 -28.50
N GLN A 182 13.96 11.45 -28.93
CA GLN A 182 13.93 11.82 -30.33
C GLN A 182 15.20 12.57 -30.74
N ASN A 183 15.60 12.39 -31.99
CA ASN A 183 16.56 13.25 -32.66
C ASN A 183 16.15 14.73 -32.51
N GLY A 184 17.12 15.57 -32.15
CA GLY A 184 16.92 16.99 -31.90
C GLY A 184 16.48 17.30 -30.47
N HIS A 185 16.38 16.31 -29.57
CA HIS A 185 16.12 16.58 -28.15
C HIS A 185 17.23 17.45 -27.56
N LEU A 186 16.83 18.58 -26.97
CA LEU A 186 17.74 19.55 -26.38
C LEU A 186 17.75 19.41 -24.87
N VAL A 187 18.95 19.31 -24.30
CA VAL A 187 19.18 19.26 -22.86
C VAL A 187 19.96 20.49 -22.44
N LYS A 188 19.46 21.14 -21.40
CA LYS A 188 20.14 22.24 -20.74
C LYS A 188 20.84 21.70 -19.49
N PRO A 189 22.17 21.73 -19.41
CA PRO A 189 22.88 21.38 -18.19
C PRO A 189 22.55 22.42 -17.11
N GLU A 190 21.89 22.01 -16.01
CA GLU A 190 21.55 22.93 -14.91
C GLU A 190 22.74 23.15 -13.96
N ASP A 191 23.45 22.06 -13.60
CA ASP A 191 24.52 22.07 -12.59
C ASP A 191 25.84 21.43 -13.08
N SER A 192 25.87 20.88 -14.29
CA SER A 192 27.02 20.15 -14.84
C SER A 192 27.66 20.88 -16.03
N ASP A 193 28.93 20.61 -16.26
CA ASP A 193 29.62 21.02 -17.49
C ASP A 193 28.98 20.29 -18.69
N ALA A 194 28.62 21.05 -19.73
CA ALA A 194 27.99 20.53 -20.94
C ALA A 194 28.86 19.46 -21.63
N GLU A 195 30.19 19.63 -21.63
CA GLU A 195 31.14 18.69 -22.23
C GLU A 195 31.18 17.36 -21.45
N LEU A 196 31.16 17.46 -20.11
CA LEU A 196 31.14 16.28 -19.25
C LEU A 196 29.85 15.48 -19.43
N LEU A 197 28.70 16.17 -19.40
CA LEU A 197 27.40 15.52 -19.62
C LEU A 197 27.33 14.90 -21.01
N CYS A 198 27.83 15.59 -22.05
CA CYS A 198 27.88 15.03 -23.40
C CYS A 198 28.73 13.76 -23.47
N THR A 199 29.87 13.73 -22.77
CA THR A 199 30.73 12.53 -22.68
C THR A 199 30.00 11.37 -22.01
N GLU A 200 29.33 11.62 -20.88
CA GLU A 200 28.54 10.60 -20.18
C GLU A 200 27.39 10.04 -21.04
N LEU A 201 26.75 10.89 -21.84
CA LEU A 201 25.70 10.47 -22.77
C LEU A 201 26.26 9.56 -23.88
N LEU A 202 27.41 9.91 -24.45
CA LEU A 202 28.11 9.10 -25.45
C LEU A 202 28.53 7.73 -24.87
N GLU A 203 29.07 7.70 -23.66
CA GLU A 203 29.38 6.45 -22.93
C GLU A 203 28.13 5.62 -22.62
N ALA A 204 26.98 6.29 -22.42
CA ALA A 204 25.70 5.62 -22.25
C ALA A 204 25.16 5.03 -23.55
N GLY A 205 25.71 5.40 -24.71
CA GLY A 205 25.29 4.98 -26.04
C GLY A 205 24.35 5.97 -26.75
N VAL A 206 24.15 7.17 -26.19
CA VAL A 206 23.34 8.23 -26.78
C VAL A 206 24.24 9.11 -27.64
N SER A 207 23.97 9.14 -28.95
CA SER A 207 24.66 10.03 -29.88
C SER A 207 24.24 11.49 -29.61
N ALA A 208 25.15 12.32 -29.12
CA ALA A 208 24.88 13.71 -28.74
C ALA A 208 26.06 14.64 -29.04
N LYS A 209 25.79 15.95 -29.14
CA LYS A 209 26.82 16.99 -29.28
C LYS A 209 26.48 18.23 -28.45
N VAL A 210 27.50 18.97 -28.02
CA VAL A 210 27.34 20.30 -27.42
C VAL A 210 27.18 21.33 -28.54
N LEU A 211 26.17 22.20 -28.40
CA LEU A 211 25.92 23.34 -29.27
C LEU A 211 26.68 24.57 -28.79
N GLU A 212 26.91 25.53 -29.69
CA GLU A 212 27.49 26.85 -29.34
C GLU A 212 26.67 27.59 -28.26
N SER A 213 25.38 27.27 -28.14
CA SER A 213 24.48 27.79 -27.11
C SER A 213 24.71 27.18 -25.71
N GLY A 214 25.63 26.21 -25.58
CA GLY A 214 25.86 25.43 -24.36
C GLY A 214 24.82 24.34 -24.08
N HIS A 215 23.84 24.15 -24.96
CA HIS A 215 22.88 23.04 -24.87
C HIS A 215 23.46 21.79 -25.51
N ILE A 216 22.97 20.63 -25.11
CA ILE A 216 23.31 19.35 -25.75
C ILE A 216 22.16 18.94 -26.66
N GLU A 217 22.48 18.56 -27.90
CA GLU A 217 21.51 18.05 -28.87
C GLU A 217 21.75 16.55 -29.10
N VAL A 218 20.69 15.75 -28.99
CA VAL A 218 20.68 14.33 -29.36
C VAL A 218 20.59 14.22 -30.88
N LEU A 219 21.45 13.40 -31.49
CA LEU A 219 21.63 13.34 -32.95
C LEU A 219 20.88 12.21 -33.64
N GLU A 220 20.43 11.22 -32.88
CA GLU A 220 19.75 10.02 -33.38
C GLU A 220 18.67 9.60 -32.39
N ASP A 221 17.61 8.98 -32.89
CA ASP A 221 16.59 8.40 -32.01
C ASP A 221 17.21 7.31 -31.13
N PHE A 222 17.00 7.40 -29.83
CA PHE A 222 17.52 6.43 -28.86
C PHE A 222 16.37 5.82 -28.04
N ILE A 223 16.26 4.49 -28.08
CA ILE A 223 15.27 3.76 -27.28
C ILE A 223 15.82 3.60 -25.86
N LEU A 224 15.24 4.33 -24.92
CA LEU A 224 15.62 4.29 -23.51
C LEU A 224 15.08 3.03 -22.81
N CYS A 225 13.84 2.67 -23.13
CA CYS A 225 13.14 1.51 -22.60
C CYS A 225 12.03 1.10 -23.58
N GLU A 226 11.89 -0.20 -23.83
CA GLU A 226 10.80 -0.73 -24.67
C GLU A 226 9.49 -0.82 -23.88
N LYS A 227 8.38 -0.84 -24.62
CA LYS A 227 7.03 -1.03 -24.08
C LYS A 227 6.94 -2.31 -23.25
N GLY A 228 6.40 -2.20 -22.04
CA GLY A 228 6.14 -3.34 -21.16
C GLY A 228 7.36 -3.82 -20.38
N ASN A 229 8.53 -3.21 -20.58
CA ASN A 229 9.72 -3.48 -19.77
C ASN A 229 9.82 -2.48 -18.60
N SER A 230 10.45 -2.90 -17.52
CA SER A 230 10.79 -2.01 -16.41
C SER A 230 12.09 -1.26 -16.70
N LEU A 231 12.18 -0.01 -16.25
CA LEU A 231 13.40 0.80 -16.39
C LEU A 231 14.58 0.15 -15.66
N SER A 232 15.71 0.01 -16.37
CA SER A 232 16.99 -0.31 -15.76
C SER A 232 17.51 0.87 -14.93
N GLU A 233 18.45 0.63 -14.02
CA GLU A 233 19.11 1.70 -13.25
C GLU A 233 19.79 2.72 -14.18
N LYS A 234 20.52 2.23 -15.20
CA LYS A 234 21.15 3.07 -16.22
C LYS A 234 20.12 3.90 -17.00
N SER A 235 18.99 3.30 -17.40
CA SER A 235 17.93 4.00 -18.12
C SER A 235 17.25 5.07 -17.25
N ALA A 236 17.02 4.79 -15.96
CA ALA A 236 16.45 5.75 -15.02
C ALA A 236 17.38 6.94 -14.74
N GLU A 237 18.69 6.69 -14.63
CA GLU A 237 19.70 7.74 -14.50
C GLU A 237 19.76 8.60 -15.76
N LEU A 238 19.75 7.97 -16.94
CA LEU A 238 19.77 8.65 -18.22
C LEU A 238 18.51 9.50 -18.45
N ALA A 239 17.31 8.99 -18.10
CA ALA A 239 16.08 9.78 -18.09
C ALA A 239 16.24 11.06 -17.25
N ARG A 240 16.84 10.94 -16.06
CA ARG A 240 17.05 12.08 -15.16
C ARG A 240 18.00 13.10 -15.75
N LYS A 241 19.12 12.66 -16.34
CA LYS A 241 20.11 13.54 -16.99
C LYS A 241 19.54 14.31 -18.18
N LEU A 242 18.56 13.72 -18.88
CA LEU A 242 17.94 14.30 -20.06
C LEU A 242 16.64 15.09 -19.76
N ASP A 243 16.32 15.30 -18.47
CA ASP A 243 15.06 15.90 -17.98
C ASP A 243 13.79 15.18 -18.46
N ILE A 244 13.86 13.86 -18.68
CA ILE A 244 12.73 13.05 -19.16
C ILE A 244 11.97 12.49 -17.96
N LYS A 245 10.77 13.02 -17.74
CA LYS A 245 9.90 12.65 -16.63
C LYS A 245 8.83 11.68 -17.09
N LEU A 246 8.86 10.48 -16.54
CA LEU A 246 8.07 9.32 -16.98
C LEU A 246 6.97 8.91 -15.99
N VAL A 247 7.04 9.39 -14.74
CA VAL A 247 6.02 9.09 -13.73
C VAL A 247 4.93 10.13 -13.83
N PRO A 248 3.73 9.80 -14.33
CA PRO A 248 2.60 10.73 -14.29
C PRO A 248 2.21 10.96 -12.83
N ASN A 249 2.31 12.19 -12.36
CA ASN A 249 1.80 12.57 -11.04
C ASN A 249 0.32 12.93 -11.13
N SER A 250 -0.53 12.01 -11.55
CA SER A 250 -1.97 12.27 -11.65
C SER A 250 -2.69 11.93 -10.33
N ILE A 251 -3.73 12.71 -10.04
CA ILE A 251 -4.80 12.28 -9.15
C ILE A 251 -6.03 12.07 -10.02
N GLU A 252 -6.51 10.83 -9.99
CA GLU A 252 -7.46 10.27 -10.93
C GLU A 252 -8.75 9.93 -10.22
N LEU A 253 -9.88 10.39 -10.76
CA LEU A 253 -11.18 10.11 -10.19
C LEU A 253 -11.65 8.73 -10.65
N LEU A 254 -12.05 7.87 -9.72
CA LEU A 254 -12.41 6.48 -10.00
C LEU A 254 -13.91 6.23 -9.94
N CYS A 255 -14.59 6.78 -8.94
CA CYS A 255 -16.04 6.68 -8.84
C CYS A 255 -16.64 7.83 -8.05
N HIS A 256 -17.93 8.02 -8.26
CA HIS A 256 -18.77 8.97 -7.56
C HIS A 256 -19.98 8.26 -6.98
N TRP A 257 -20.31 8.59 -5.75
CA TRP A 257 -21.53 8.18 -5.09
C TRP A 257 -22.24 9.41 -4.53
N THR A 258 -23.55 9.43 -4.68
CA THR A 258 -24.41 10.46 -4.11
C THR A 258 -25.39 9.85 -3.13
N ARG A 259 -25.73 10.63 -2.11
CA ARG A 259 -26.76 10.26 -1.12
C ARG A 259 -28.11 9.93 -1.77
N ASN A 260 -28.41 10.51 -2.92
CA ASN A 260 -29.64 10.28 -3.68
C ASN A 260 -29.59 9.02 -4.57
N LYS A 261 -28.70 8.07 -4.24
CA LYS A 261 -28.61 6.70 -4.77
C LYS A 261 -28.00 6.54 -6.17
N HIS A 262 -27.18 7.49 -6.61
CA HIS A 262 -26.41 7.30 -7.84
C HIS A 262 -24.99 6.88 -7.48
N PHE A 263 -24.62 5.64 -7.82
CA PHE A 263 -23.22 5.24 -7.97
C PHE A 263 -22.87 5.30 -9.46
N GLU A 264 -21.76 5.96 -9.76
CA GLU A 264 -21.16 6.07 -11.08
C GLU A 264 -19.70 5.61 -11.01
N GLU A 265 -19.33 4.63 -11.84
CA GLU A 265 -17.93 4.31 -12.07
C GLU A 265 -17.39 5.22 -13.17
N ILE A 266 -16.33 5.96 -12.83
CA ILE A 266 -15.72 6.93 -13.72
C ILE A 266 -14.59 6.17 -14.42
N LYS A 267 -14.89 5.68 -15.62
CA LYS A 267 -13.86 5.12 -16.49
C LYS A 267 -12.99 6.27 -16.98
N LEU A 268 -11.77 6.34 -16.49
CA LEU A 268 -10.73 7.04 -17.22
C LEU A 268 -10.57 6.31 -18.54
N ASN A 269 -10.77 7.03 -19.64
CA ASN A 269 -10.28 6.56 -20.92
C ASN A 269 -8.78 6.35 -20.69
N GLU A 270 -8.32 5.10 -20.77
CA GLU A 270 -6.90 4.84 -21.01
C GLU A 270 -6.60 5.65 -22.27
N VAL A 271 -5.79 6.70 -22.11
CA VAL A 271 -5.28 7.44 -23.25
C VAL A 271 -4.38 6.42 -23.95
N GLU A 272 -4.89 5.84 -25.04
CA GLU A 272 -4.13 5.05 -26.01
C GLU A 272 -2.90 5.82 -26.50
#